data_AF-A0A9D8IN71-F1
#
_entry.id   AF-A0A9D8IN71-F1
#
_cell.length_a   1.000
_cell.length_b   1.000
_cell.length_c   1.000
_cell.angle_alpha   90.00
_cell.angle_beta   90.00
_cell.angle_gamma   90.00
#
_symmetry.space_group_name_H-M   'P 1'
#
loop_
_entity.id
_entity.type
_entity.pdbx_description
1 polymer ?
#
loop_
_entity_poly.entity_id
_entity_poly.type
_entity_poly.pdbx_seq_one_letter_code
_entity_poly.pdbx_strand_id
1 'polypeptide(L)'
;MPSAFTVLWTMRERQAWLDSGQTVFTSAFGNAYRARGVAPGDSIYILSCGQGSVWLWGRITVRQVEECAAADPSGFRDAVRADRRQSTPADPNRLLPPQLVAGIRFADGQGPAMRENGPDPQTFRGIRRLSDESRAVFETLLGSNFAHAAHVTHSPDVSESPDADIMAMRALSVRQPYVELILRGVKKVEYRSTPTTVRGRVLLYASRIPGPAEAFSSAKLKPEGLVRGAVVGSVNVVGCRVGREGYEWDLAEPRRLPVPMIPDAKPQPIWFYPFRQG
;
A
#
# COMPACT_ATOMS: atom_id res chain seq x y z
N MET A 1 -20.68 -18.01 15.12
CA MET A 1 -19.84 -16.81 14.89
C MET A 1 -19.88 -16.50 13.40
N PRO A 2 -19.85 -15.22 12.99
CA PRO A 2 -19.78 -14.86 11.57
C PRO A 2 -18.53 -15.47 10.94
N SER A 3 -18.65 -15.94 9.70
CA SER A 3 -17.54 -16.52 8.95
C SER A 3 -16.68 -15.45 8.28
N ALA A 4 -15.44 -15.82 7.94
CA ALA A 4 -14.48 -14.97 7.27
C ALA A 4 -14.12 -15.56 5.91
N PHE A 5 -14.09 -14.74 4.87
CA PHE A 5 -13.73 -15.16 3.53
C PHE A 5 -12.76 -14.17 2.88
N THR A 6 -11.99 -14.62 1.90
CA THR A 6 -11.20 -13.76 1.01
C THR A 6 -11.79 -13.72 -0.38
N VAL A 7 -11.65 -12.59 -1.04
CA VAL A 7 -11.81 -12.45 -2.49
C VAL A 7 -10.56 -11.81 -3.07
N LEU A 8 -10.12 -12.28 -4.23
CA LEU A 8 -9.00 -11.71 -4.95
C LEU A 8 -9.49 -10.74 -6.02
N TRP A 9 -9.15 -9.46 -5.88
CA TRP A 9 -9.28 -8.47 -6.95
C TRP A 9 -8.15 -8.59 -7.96
N THR A 10 -8.55 -8.56 -9.21
CA THR A 10 -7.70 -8.41 -10.39
C THR A 10 -7.20 -6.98 -10.52
N MET A 11 -6.20 -6.78 -11.39
CA MET A 11 -5.70 -5.45 -11.76
C MET A 11 -6.81 -4.50 -12.20
N ARG A 12 -7.79 -5.02 -12.95
CA ARG A 12 -8.94 -4.25 -13.45
C ARG A 12 -9.84 -3.77 -12.32
N GLU A 13 -10.20 -4.64 -11.39
CA GLU A 13 -11.06 -4.29 -10.25
C GLU A 13 -10.39 -3.27 -9.33
N ARG A 14 -9.06 -3.40 -9.14
CA ARG A 14 -8.28 -2.40 -8.41
C ARG A 14 -8.34 -1.04 -9.07
N GLN A 15 -8.07 -0.98 -10.38
CA GLN A 15 -8.07 0.29 -11.10
C GLN A 15 -9.45 0.93 -11.07
N ALA A 16 -10.51 0.16 -11.35
CA ALA A 16 -11.88 0.65 -11.29
C ALA A 16 -12.27 1.19 -9.90
N TRP A 17 -11.80 0.55 -8.82
CA TRP A 17 -12.04 1.06 -7.47
C TRP A 17 -11.27 2.35 -7.19
N LEU A 18 -10.00 2.43 -7.59
CA LEU A 18 -9.20 3.66 -7.45
C LEU A 18 -9.82 4.83 -8.22
N ASP A 19 -10.24 4.58 -9.46
CA ASP A 19 -10.88 5.58 -10.33
C ASP A 19 -12.24 6.06 -9.76
N SER A 20 -12.88 5.25 -8.91
CA SER A 20 -14.16 5.60 -8.29
C SER A 20 -14.04 6.67 -7.19
N GLY A 21 -12.82 6.92 -6.68
CA GLY A 21 -12.58 7.84 -5.57
C GLY A 21 -13.22 7.43 -4.23
N GLN A 22 -13.77 6.21 -4.14
CA GLN A 22 -14.34 5.70 -2.90
C GLN A 22 -13.21 5.46 -1.88
N THR A 23 -13.51 5.63 -0.59
CA THR A 23 -12.58 5.33 0.51
C THR A 23 -13.01 4.11 1.33
N VAL A 24 -14.29 3.75 1.23
CA VAL A 24 -14.90 2.59 1.87
C VAL A 24 -15.57 1.70 0.84
N PHE A 25 -15.49 0.39 1.03
CA PHE A 25 -16.16 -0.55 0.16
C PHE A 25 -17.69 -0.39 0.25
N THR A 26 -18.33 -0.36 -0.91
CA THR A 26 -19.80 -0.36 -1.06
C THR A 26 -20.32 -1.74 -1.43
N SER A 27 -19.55 -2.43 -2.26
CA SER A 27 -19.82 -3.79 -2.70
C SER A 27 -18.55 -4.49 -3.15
N ALA A 28 -18.61 -5.82 -3.23
CA ALA A 28 -17.65 -6.62 -3.97
C ALA A 28 -18.41 -7.64 -4.83
N PHE A 29 -18.03 -7.74 -6.09
CA PHE A 29 -18.62 -8.66 -7.04
C PHE A 29 -17.85 -9.99 -7.07
N GLY A 30 -18.51 -11.06 -7.49
CA GLY A 30 -17.93 -12.41 -7.51
C GLY A 30 -18.89 -13.43 -8.12
N ASN A 31 -18.45 -14.68 -8.21
CA ASN A 31 -19.23 -15.74 -8.86
C ASN A 31 -19.78 -16.81 -7.91
N ALA A 32 -19.49 -16.70 -6.62
CA ALA A 32 -19.71 -17.82 -5.70
C ALA A 32 -19.96 -17.39 -4.24
N TYR A 33 -20.39 -16.16 -3.95
CA TYR A 33 -20.68 -15.76 -2.57
C TYR A 33 -21.81 -16.63 -1.99
N ARG A 34 -22.91 -16.80 -2.75
CA ARG A 34 -24.06 -17.61 -2.31
C ARG A 34 -23.71 -19.09 -2.22
N ALA A 35 -23.05 -19.62 -3.26
CA ALA A 35 -22.64 -21.02 -3.31
C ALA A 35 -21.64 -21.39 -2.20
N ARG A 36 -20.89 -20.41 -1.66
CA ARG A 36 -19.96 -20.60 -0.53
C ARG A 36 -20.61 -20.34 0.84
N GLY A 37 -21.90 -20.04 0.86
CA GLY A 37 -22.67 -19.84 2.09
C GLY A 37 -22.36 -18.51 2.80
N VAL A 38 -21.92 -17.49 2.07
CA VAL A 38 -21.74 -16.14 2.64
C VAL A 38 -23.10 -15.58 3.06
N ALA A 39 -23.18 -15.01 4.26
CA ALA A 39 -24.39 -14.48 4.85
C ALA A 39 -24.17 -13.09 5.48
N PRO A 40 -25.24 -12.34 5.79
CA PRO A 40 -25.14 -11.09 6.56
C PRO A 40 -24.38 -11.29 7.88
N GLY A 41 -23.51 -10.33 8.22
CA GLY A 41 -22.60 -10.37 9.37
C GLY A 41 -21.23 -10.96 9.07
N ASP A 42 -21.08 -11.75 7.99
CA ASP A 42 -19.78 -12.31 7.61
C ASP A 42 -18.79 -11.24 7.16
N SER A 43 -17.51 -11.60 7.18
CA SER A 43 -16.40 -10.72 6.78
C SER A 43 -15.81 -11.16 5.44
N ILE A 44 -15.70 -10.25 4.47
CA ILE A 44 -14.98 -10.45 3.21
C ILE A 44 -13.72 -9.60 3.22
N TYR A 45 -12.56 -10.23 3.21
CA TYR A 45 -11.27 -9.56 3.07
C TYR A 45 -10.91 -9.43 1.59
N ILE A 46 -10.70 -8.19 1.16
CA ILE A 46 -10.33 -7.88 -0.21
C ILE A 46 -8.82 -8.01 -0.34
N LEU A 47 -8.37 -8.99 -1.13
CA LEU A 47 -6.97 -9.21 -1.42
C LEU A 47 -6.64 -8.77 -2.85
N SER A 48 -5.38 -8.45 -3.09
CA SER A 48 -4.85 -8.41 -4.46
C SER A 48 -3.45 -8.98 -4.51
N CYS A 49 -3.06 -9.52 -5.66
CA CYS A 49 -1.72 -10.07 -5.89
C CYS A 49 -1.03 -9.41 -7.09
N GLY A 50 0.29 -9.33 -7.04
CA GLY A 50 1.10 -8.73 -8.10
C GLY A 50 2.57 -8.72 -7.73
N GLN A 51 3.46 -8.99 -8.70
CA GLN A 51 4.92 -9.04 -8.49
C GLN A 51 5.34 -9.88 -7.26
N GLY A 52 4.66 -10.99 -7.01
CA GLY A 52 4.97 -11.87 -5.88
C GLY A 52 4.49 -11.42 -4.50
N SER A 53 3.77 -10.31 -4.45
CA SER A 53 3.26 -9.70 -3.22
C SER A 53 1.75 -9.84 -3.12
N VAL A 54 1.24 -9.80 -1.89
CA VAL A 54 -0.19 -9.81 -1.58
C VAL A 54 -0.52 -8.58 -0.76
N TRP A 55 -1.57 -7.86 -1.13
CA TRP A 55 -2.07 -6.71 -0.39
C TRP A 55 -3.43 -7.01 0.20
N LEU A 56 -3.64 -6.65 1.47
CA LEU A 56 -4.92 -6.71 2.17
C LEU A 56 -5.57 -5.33 2.13
N TRP A 57 -6.45 -5.11 1.16
CA TRP A 57 -7.08 -3.82 0.93
C TRP A 57 -7.97 -3.43 2.10
N GLY A 58 -8.75 -4.36 2.62
CA GLY A 58 -9.56 -4.14 3.81
C GLY A 58 -10.61 -5.22 3.96
N ARG A 59 -11.64 -4.93 4.75
CA ARG A 59 -12.74 -5.84 5.05
C ARG A 59 -14.08 -5.21 4.77
N ILE A 60 -14.93 -5.95 4.06
CA ILE A 60 -16.37 -5.72 4.00
C ILE A 60 -17.04 -6.55 5.09
N THR A 61 -17.84 -5.91 5.94
CA THR A 61 -18.87 -6.63 6.71
C THR A 61 -20.10 -6.77 5.83
N VAL A 62 -20.54 -7.99 5.59
CA VAL A 62 -21.65 -8.28 4.67
C VAL A 62 -22.96 -7.80 5.29
N ARG A 63 -23.65 -6.89 4.62
CA ARG A 63 -25.03 -6.53 4.95
C ARG A 63 -26.02 -7.45 4.24
N GLN A 64 -25.74 -7.75 2.98
CA GLN A 64 -26.61 -8.53 2.11
C GLN A 64 -25.80 -9.19 1.01
N VAL A 65 -26.25 -10.35 0.56
CA VAL A 65 -25.76 -11.03 -0.65
C VAL A 65 -26.84 -10.93 -1.72
N GLU A 66 -26.46 -10.52 -2.92
CA GLU A 66 -27.35 -10.24 -4.05
C GLU A 66 -26.96 -11.08 -5.27
N GLU A 67 -27.96 -11.38 -6.08
CA GLU A 67 -27.75 -11.88 -7.44
C GLU A 67 -27.47 -10.69 -8.37
N CYS A 68 -26.44 -10.80 -9.18
CA CYS A 68 -26.25 -9.87 -10.29
C CYS A 68 -27.26 -10.18 -11.39
N ALA A 69 -27.79 -9.15 -12.04
CA ALA A 69 -28.65 -9.34 -13.20
C ALA A 69 -27.90 -10.05 -14.33
N ALA A 70 -28.60 -10.86 -15.13
CA ALA A 70 -28.00 -11.62 -16.23
C ALA A 70 -27.28 -10.74 -17.28
N ALA A 71 -27.63 -9.44 -17.36
CA ALA A 71 -27.03 -8.46 -18.25
C ALA A 71 -25.98 -7.55 -17.57
N ASP A 72 -25.53 -7.88 -16.36
CA ASP A 72 -24.55 -7.06 -15.64
C ASP A 72 -23.21 -6.97 -16.41
N PRO A 73 -22.70 -5.75 -16.71
CA PRO A 73 -21.48 -5.57 -17.50
C PRO A 73 -20.21 -6.15 -16.87
N SER A 74 -20.23 -6.45 -15.57
CA SER A 74 -19.10 -7.06 -14.86
C SER A 74 -18.95 -8.56 -15.16
N GLY A 75 -20.02 -9.22 -15.61
CA GLY A 75 -20.04 -10.67 -15.86
C GLY A 75 -20.02 -11.53 -14.60
N PHE A 76 -20.17 -10.93 -13.41
CA PHE A 76 -20.27 -11.65 -12.14
C PHE A 76 -21.70 -12.11 -11.86
N ARG A 77 -21.86 -13.22 -11.13
CA ARG A 77 -23.18 -13.78 -10.77
C ARG A 77 -23.71 -13.29 -9.43
N ASP A 78 -22.81 -12.93 -8.51
CA ASP A 78 -23.13 -12.55 -7.15
C ASP A 78 -22.44 -11.23 -6.78
N ALA A 79 -23.04 -10.51 -5.86
CA ALA A 79 -22.40 -9.39 -5.17
C ALA A 79 -22.70 -9.43 -3.68
N VAL A 80 -21.78 -8.88 -2.89
CA VAL A 80 -22.08 -8.52 -1.50
C VAL A 80 -22.25 -7.01 -1.39
N ARG A 81 -23.21 -6.57 -0.58
CA ARG A 81 -23.33 -5.18 -0.14
C ARG A 81 -22.69 -5.01 1.22
N ALA A 82 -21.93 -3.94 1.39
CA ALA A 82 -21.24 -3.64 2.63
C ALA A 82 -22.18 -2.98 3.65
N ASP A 83 -22.08 -3.41 4.91
CA ASP A 83 -22.37 -2.54 6.04
C ASP A 83 -21.20 -1.59 6.20
N ARG A 84 -21.36 -0.36 5.71
CA ARG A 84 -20.30 0.65 5.67
C ARG A 84 -19.80 1.07 7.05
N ARG A 85 -20.64 0.97 8.09
CA ARG A 85 -20.26 1.36 9.46
C ARG A 85 -19.37 0.31 10.13
N GLN A 86 -19.53 -0.95 9.73
CA GLN A 86 -18.78 -2.08 10.28
C GLN A 86 -17.65 -2.55 9.36
N SER A 87 -17.58 -2.04 8.13
CA SER A 87 -16.47 -2.32 7.20
C SER A 87 -15.26 -1.45 7.51
N THR A 88 -14.09 -1.84 7.03
CA THR A 88 -12.89 -1.00 7.13
C THR A 88 -12.74 -0.11 5.89
N PRO A 89 -12.07 1.04 6.01
CA PRO A 89 -11.54 1.73 4.85
C PRO A 89 -10.66 0.80 4.02
N ALA A 90 -10.65 1.04 2.71
CA ALA A 90 -9.69 0.39 1.85
C ALA A 90 -8.33 1.08 1.99
N ASP A 91 -7.28 0.28 2.02
CA ASP A 91 -5.90 0.71 2.01
C ASP A 91 -5.20 -0.08 0.91
N PRO A 92 -4.99 0.51 -0.29
CA PRO A 92 -4.51 -0.22 -1.47
C PRO A 92 -3.11 -0.80 -1.32
N ASN A 93 -2.44 -0.53 -0.20
CA ASN A 93 -1.02 -0.73 -0.09
C ASN A 93 -0.57 -1.26 1.28
N ARG A 94 -1.53 -1.69 2.10
CA ARG A 94 -1.32 -2.65 3.18
C ARG A 94 -0.80 -3.98 2.61
N LEU A 95 0.51 -4.05 2.46
CA LEU A 95 1.25 -5.23 2.01
C LEU A 95 1.26 -6.27 3.12
N LEU A 96 0.91 -7.51 2.78
CA LEU A 96 1.10 -8.65 3.68
C LEU A 96 2.57 -9.11 3.62
N PRO A 97 3.29 -9.13 4.75
CA PRO A 97 4.61 -9.72 4.83
C PRO A 97 4.61 -11.17 4.31
N PRO A 98 5.65 -11.59 3.55
CA PRO A 98 5.70 -12.94 2.98
C PRO A 98 5.52 -14.07 4.01
N GLN A 99 6.01 -13.87 5.23
CA GLN A 99 5.86 -14.84 6.32
C GLN A 99 4.40 -14.98 6.77
N LEU A 100 3.65 -13.87 6.83
CA LEU A 100 2.22 -13.92 7.13
C LEU A 100 1.45 -14.57 5.99
N VAL A 101 1.81 -14.26 4.74
CA VAL A 101 1.21 -14.90 3.56
C VAL A 101 1.38 -16.42 3.62
N ALA A 102 2.59 -16.92 3.85
CA ALA A 102 2.84 -18.36 3.99
C ALA A 102 2.12 -18.99 5.19
N GLY A 103 1.83 -18.19 6.22
CA GLY A 103 1.08 -18.58 7.41
C GLY A 103 -0.44 -18.62 7.25
N ILE A 104 -1.00 -18.08 6.16
CA ILE A 104 -2.45 -18.10 5.92
C ILE A 104 -2.96 -19.54 5.85
N ARG A 105 -4.08 -19.80 6.50
CA ARG A 105 -4.82 -21.06 6.47
C ARG A 105 -6.29 -20.81 6.16
N PHE A 106 -6.81 -21.58 5.23
CA PHE A 106 -8.24 -21.65 4.93
C PHE A 106 -8.95 -22.60 5.89
N ALA A 107 -10.28 -22.58 5.88
CA ALA A 107 -11.08 -23.44 6.74
C ALA A 107 -10.89 -24.95 6.48
N ASP A 108 -10.38 -25.31 5.30
CA ASP A 108 -9.98 -26.68 4.94
C ASP A 108 -8.57 -27.06 5.44
N GLY A 109 -7.90 -26.18 6.19
CA GLY A 109 -6.55 -26.34 6.70
C GLY A 109 -5.44 -26.09 5.68
N GLN A 110 -5.77 -25.90 4.40
CA GLN A 110 -4.78 -25.62 3.36
C GLN A 110 -4.26 -24.18 3.46
N GLY A 111 -3.03 -23.97 3.02
CA GLY A 111 -2.44 -22.64 2.87
C GLY A 111 -2.34 -22.20 1.40
N PRO A 112 -1.84 -20.98 1.16
CA PRO A 112 -1.52 -20.55 -0.20
C PRO A 112 -0.44 -21.43 -0.84
N ALA A 113 -0.64 -21.80 -2.11
CA ALA A 113 0.41 -22.46 -2.86
C ALA A 113 1.52 -21.44 -3.14
N MET A 114 2.78 -21.80 -2.85
CA MET A 114 3.92 -20.91 -3.01
C MET A 114 4.69 -21.27 -4.29
N ARG A 115 5.07 -20.26 -5.06
CA ARG A 115 5.99 -20.34 -6.21
C ARG A 115 7.29 -19.63 -5.87
N GLU A 116 8.29 -19.77 -6.74
CA GLU A 116 9.62 -19.14 -6.59
C GLU A 116 9.52 -17.63 -6.32
N ASN A 117 8.59 -16.95 -6.99
CA ASN A 117 8.37 -15.52 -6.88
C ASN A 117 7.18 -15.15 -5.99
N GLY A 118 6.83 -15.93 -4.96
CA GLY A 118 5.73 -15.63 -4.04
C GLY A 118 4.48 -16.51 -4.24
N PRO A 119 3.34 -16.19 -3.60
CA PRO A 119 2.17 -17.06 -3.65
C PRO A 119 1.55 -17.09 -5.04
N ASP A 120 1.03 -18.25 -5.42
CA ASP A 120 0.20 -18.39 -6.60
C ASP A 120 -1.11 -17.61 -6.40
N PRO A 121 -1.38 -16.57 -7.23
CA PRO A 121 -2.63 -15.84 -7.13
C PRO A 121 -3.86 -16.72 -7.28
N GLN A 122 -3.77 -17.86 -7.99
CA GLN A 122 -4.88 -18.80 -8.12
C GLN A 122 -5.35 -19.34 -6.76
N THR A 123 -4.50 -19.38 -5.73
CA THR A 123 -4.93 -19.91 -4.44
C THR A 123 -5.97 -19.03 -3.75
N PHE A 124 -5.90 -17.72 -3.99
CA PHE A 124 -6.87 -16.75 -3.46
C PHE A 124 -8.04 -16.50 -4.41
N ARG A 125 -8.02 -17.07 -5.63
CA ARG A 125 -9.14 -16.93 -6.56
C ARG A 125 -10.38 -17.67 -6.06
N GLY A 126 -11.54 -17.10 -6.40
CA GLY A 126 -12.82 -17.52 -5.84
C GLY A 126 -13.02 -16.98 -4.43
N ILE A 127 -14.16 -17.33 -3.83
CA ILE A 127 -14.50 -16.96 -2.45
C ILE A 127 -14.01 -18.08 -1.53
N ARG A 128 -12.92 -17.84 -0.80
CA ARG A 128 -12.28 -18.84 0.09
C ARG A 128 -12.56 -18.52 1.54
N ARG A 129 -13.06 -19.48 2.30
CA ARG A 129 -13.27 -19.32 3.74
C ARG A 129 -11.92 -19.40 4.47
N LEU A 130 -11.64 -18.43 5.34
CA LEU A 130 -10.47 -18.41 6.21
C LEU A 130 -10.68 -19.26 7.46
N SER A 131 -9.58 -19.75 8.02
CA SER A 131 -9.52 -20.20 9.41
C SER A 131 -9.71 -19.03 10.37
N ASP A 132 -10.11 -19.31 11.61
CA ASP A 132 -10.28 -18.30 12.64
C ASP A 132 -8.95 -17.66 13.06
N GLU A 133 -7.85 -18.42 13.03
CA GLU A 133 -6.50 -17.93 13.31
C GLU A 133 -6.06 -16.92 12.24
N SER A 134 -6.25 -17.25 10.95
CA SER A 134 -5.90 -16.34 9.86
C SER A 134 -6.76 -15.09 9.84
N ARG A 135 -8.05 -15.24 10.20
CA ARG A 135 -8.95 -14.10 10.42
C ARG A 135 -8.39 -13.17 11.50
N ALA A 136 -7.98 -13.70 12.65
CA ALA A 136 -7.45 -12.88 13.75
C ALA A 136 -6.19 -12.09 13.34
N VAL A 137 -5.32 -12.70 12.52
CA VAL A 137 -4.16 -12.00 11.95
C VAL A 137 -4.60 -10.83 11.05
N PHE A 138 -5.58 -11.05 10.18
CA PHE A 138 -6.09 -9.98 9.31
C PHE A 138 -6.73 -8.86 10.11
N GLU A 139 -7.56 -9.19 11.10
CA GLU A 139 -8.16 -8.19 12.01
C GLU A 139 -7.12 -7.36 12.74
N THR A 140 -6.04 -8.00 13.22
CA THR A 140 -4.93 -7.28 13.86
C THR A 140 -4.29 -6.27 12.90
N LEU A 141 -4.03 -6.67 11.66
CA LEU A 141 -3.46 -5.79 10.63
C LEU A 141 -4.40 -4.63 10.24
N LEU A 142 -5.71 -4.85 10.26
CA LEU A 142 -6.70 -3.81 10.00
C LEU A 142 -6.85 -2.85 11.18
N GLY A 143 -6.78 -3.36 12.42
CA GLY A 143 -6.90 -2.57 13.66
C GLY A 143 -5.64 -1.77 14.03
N SER A 144 -4.46 -2.26 13.63
CA SER A 144 -3.17 -1.62 13.98
C SER A 144 -2.98 -0.24 13.31
N ASN A 145 -3.78 0.09 12.28
CA ASN A 145 -3.79 1.40 11.62
C ASN A 145 -4.84 2.39 12.19
N PHE A 146 -5.54 2.08 13.30
CA PHE A 146 -6.44 3.03 13.96
C PHE A 146 -5.87 3.65 15.24
N ALA A 147 -4.82 3.09 15.84
CA ALA A 147 -4.25 3.61 17.10
C ALA A 147 -3.34 4.85 16.92
N HIS A 148 -2.92 5.18 15.69
CA HIS A 148 -2.11 6.39 15.43
C HIS A 148 -2.94 7.63 15.06
N ALA A 149 -4.24 7.47 14.78
CA ALA A 149 -5.12 8.56 14.38
C ALA A 149 -5.93 9.19 15.54
N ALA A 150 -5.92 8.57 16.74
CA ALA A 150 -6.76 9.00 17.86
C ALA A 150 -6.08 9.98 18.86
N HIS A 151 -4.81 10.36 18.63
CA HIS A 151 -4.08 11.29 19.49
C HIS A 151 -3.62 12.53 18.73
N VAL A 152 -4.57 13.23 18.09
CA VAL A 152 -4.42 14.65 17.78
C VAL A 152 -5.70 15.34 18.24
N THR A 153 -5.66 15.88 19.45
CA THR A 153 -6.67 16.81 19.96
C THR A 153 -6.40 18.21 19.42
N HIS A 154 -7.49 18.86 19.00
CA HIS A 154 -7.70 20.28 18.63
C HIS A 154 -7.41 20.65 17.16
N SER A 155 -8.41 20.72 16.25
CA SER A 155 -9.49 21.72 15.99
C SER A 155 -9.09 22.77 14.93
N PRO A 156 -10.05 23.45 14.24
CA PRO A 156 -10.52 23.13 12.90
C PRO A 156 -10.10 24.16 11.82
N ASP A 157 -10.50 23.90 10.55
CA ASP A 157 -10.34 24.73 9.34
C ASP A 157 -8.93 24.61 8.69
N VAL A 158 -8.72 24.12 7.47
CA VAL A 158 -9.40 24.39 6.19
C VAL A 158 -9.43 23.12 5.32
N SER A 159 -10.51 22.97 4.56
CA SER A 159 -10.71 21.94 3.54
C SER A 159 -9.78 22.09 2.33
N GLU A 160 -8.72 21.30 2.22
CA GLU A 160 -8.08 20.94 0.94
C GLU A 160 -7.65 19.47 0.98
N SER A 161 -7.81 18.74 -0.13
CA SER A 161 -7.55 17.31 -0.18
C SER A 161 -6.04 17.02 0.00
N PRO A 162 -5.65 16.01 0.80
CA PRO A 162 -4.25 15.59 0.95
C PRO A 162 -3.56 15.25 -0.38
N ASP A 163 -4.35 14.90 -1.40
CA ASP A 163 -3.89 14.54 -2.73
C ASP A 163 -3.42 15.74 -3.54
N ALA A 164 -4.03 16.92 -3.37
CA ALA A 164 -3.60 18.14 -4.07
C ALA A 164 -2.19 18.57 -3.67
N ASP A 165 -1.85 18.42 -2.38
CA ASP A 165 -0.55 18.81 -1.83
C ASP A 165 0.58 17.90 -2.37
N ILE A 166 0.36 16.58 -2.46
CA ILE A 166 1.35 15.63 -3.03
C ILE A 166 1.62 15.91 -4.52
N MET A 167 0.59 16.24 -5.31
CA MET A 167 0.76 16.50 -6.74
C MET A 167 1.61 17.75 -7.03
N ALA A 168 1.64 18.71 -6.11
CA ALA A 168 2.45 19.92 -6.20
C ALA A 168 3.86 19.78 -5.60
N MET A 169 4.12 18.73 -4.82
CA MET A 169 5.40 18.56 -4.12
C MET A 169 6.55 18.15 -5.05
N ARG A 170 7.71 18.75 -4.84
CA ARG A 170 8.96 18.31 -5.47
C ARG A 170 9.47 17.01 -4.87
N ALA A 171 10.11 16.19 -5.68
CA ALA A 171 10.79 14.96 -5.28
C ALA A 171 12.32 15.10 -5.32
N LEU A 172 12.97 14.52 -4.32
CA LEU A 172 14.40 14.24 -4.29
C LEU A 172 14.66 12.84 -4.87
N SER A 173 15.47 12.75 -5.91
CA SER A 173 15.89 11.47 -6.49
C SER A 173 17.05 10.87 -5.71
N VAL A 174 16.84 9.75 -5.03
CA VAL A 174 17.83 9.07 -4.18
C VAL A 174 17.97 7.61 -4.61
N ARG A 175 19.21 7.13 -4.70
CA ARG A 175 19.49 5.72 -5.06
C ARG A 175 19.21 4.79 -3.89
N GLN A 176 18.78 3.57 -4.19
CA GLN A 176 18.82 2.48 -3.21
C GLN A 176 20.28 2.12 -2.89
N PRO A 177 20.63 1.72 -1.66
CA PRO A 177 19.76 1.51 -0.50
C PRO A 177 19.50 2.80 0.31
N TYR A 178 20.08 3.94 -0.09
CA TYR A 178 20.07 5.14 0.73
C TYR A 178 18.66 5.69 0.99
N VAL A 179 17.77 5.64 0.01
CA VAL A 179 16.36 6.06 0.22
C VAL A 179 15.67 5.18 1.25
N GLU A 180 15.93 3.87 1.26
CA GLU A 180 15.42 2.96 2.28
C GLU A 180 16.00 3.28 3.67
N LEU A 181 17.30 3.60 3.75
CA LEU A 181 17.92 4.02 5.01
C LEU A 181 17.36 5.34 5.54
N ILE A 182 17.00 6.28 4.66
CA ILE A 182 16.31 7.53 5.03
C ILE A 182 14.93 7.21 5.60
N LEU A 183 14.16 6.37 4.91
CA LEU A 183 12.81 5.99 5.33
C LEU A 183 12.79 5.17 6.63
N ARG A 184 13.88 4.47 6.96
CA ARG A 184 14.07 3.81 8.27
C ARG A 184 14.54 4.75 9.37
N GLY A 185 14.81 6.02 9.06
CA GLY A 185 15.38 7.00 10.00
C GLY A 185 16.85 6.74 10.36
N VAL A 186 17.52 5.81 9.67
CA VAL A 186 18.93 5.47 9.89
C VAL A 186 19.83 6.50 9.25
N LYS A 187 19.58 6.84 7.98
CA LYS A 187 20.30 7.90 7.26
C LYS A 187 19.56 9.23 7.45
N LYS A 188 20.11 10.10 8.29
CA LYS A 188 19.54 11.42 8.62
C LYS A 188 20.15 12.58 7.83
N VAL A 189 21.19 12.31 7.04
CA VAL A 189 21.89 13.31 6.23
C VAL A 189 21.99 12.78 4.80
N GLU A 190 21.55 13.57 3.82
CA GLU A 190 21.84 13.33 2.40
C GLU A 190 23.08 14.10 1.97
N TYR A 191 23.97 13.46 1.19
CA TYR A 191 25.21 14.07 0.73
C TYR A 191 25.10 14.41 -0.76
N ARG A 192 25.45 15.64 -1.13
CA ARG A 192 25.44 16.12 -2.52
C ARG A 192 26.62 17.03 -2.81
N SER A 193 27.01 17.11 -4.08
CA SER A 193 28.06 18.05 -4.54
C SER A 193 27.59 19.51 -4.61
N THR A 194 26.28 19.75 -4.53
CA THR A 194 25.68 21.08 -4.59
C THR A 194 24.87 21.40 -3.33
N PRO A 195 24.78 22.68 -2.93
CA PRO A 195 23.91 23.08 -1.82
C PRO A 195 22.44 23.04 -2.22
N THR A 196 21.54 23.09 -1.24
CA THR A 196 20.11 23.28 -1.48
C THR A 196 19.53 24.36 -0.57
N THR A 197 18.68 25.21 -1.13
CA THR A 197 17.83 26.16 -0.40
C THR A 197 16.45 25.60 -0.10
N VAL A 198 16.13 24.39 -0.60
CA VAL A 198 14.84 23.72 -0.35
C VAL A 198 14.69 23.42 1.13
N ARG A 199 13.56 23.81 1.72
CA ARG A 199 13.17 23.51 3.09
C ARG A 199 11.74 23.01 3.14
N GLY A 200 11.41 22.22 4.16
CA GLY A 200 10.09 21.62 4.33
C GLY A 200 9.97 20.23 3.72
N ARG A 201 8.74 19.73 3.62
CA ARG A 201 8.45 18.38 3.17
C ARG A 201 8.68 18.22 1.66
N VAL A 202 9.42 17.19 1.29
CA VAL A 202 9.66 16.79 -0.10
C VAL A 202 9.40 15.31 -0.27
N LEU A 203 9.05 14.92 -1.49
CA LEU A 203 8.90 13.52 -1.87
C LEU A 203 10.27 12.85 -2.02
N LEU A 204 10.33 11.54 -1.78
CA LEU A 204 11.51 10.70 -1.96
C LEU A 204 11.28 9.76 -3.14
N TYR A 205 12.00 9.99 -4.24
CA TYR A 205 11.99 9.12 -5.40
C TYR A 205 13.13 8.12 -5.33
N ALA A 206 12.81 6.82 -5.35
CA ALA A 206 13.78 5.75 -5.45
C ALA A 206 14.27 5.62 -6.90
N SER A 207 15.52 6.01 -7.15
CA SER A 207 16.13 5.96 -8.48
C SER A 207 16.10 4.56 -9.10
N ARG A 208 15.90 4.50 -10.42
CA ARG A 208 15.97 3.27 -11.24
C ARG A 208 17.36 2.64 -11.17
N ILE A 209 18.39 3.48 -11.20
CA ILE A 209 19.79 3.08 -11.07
C ILE A 209 20.08 2.91 -9.58
N PRO A 210 20.45 1.70 -9.12
CA PRO A 210 20.83 1.46 -7.74
C PRO A 210 22.18 2.10 -7.42
N GLY A 211 22.46 2.24 -6.13
CA GLY A 211 23.77 2.62 -5.61
C GLY A 211 24.78 1.47 -5.70
N PRO A 212 26.01 1.71 -5.22
CA PRO A 212 27.08 0.73 -5.25
C PRO A 212 26.77 -0.48 -4.34
N ALA A 213 27.27 -1.66 -4.69
CA ALA A 213 26.98 -2.92 -4.00
C ALA A 213 27.45 -2.91 -2.53
N GLU A 214 28.55 -2.21 -2.26
CA GLU A 214 29.13 -2.01 -0.93
C GLU A 214 28.14 -1.32 0.03
N ALA A 215 27.33 -0.39 -0.50
CA ALA A 215 26.31 0.28 0.28
C ALA A 215 25.18 -0.68 0.69
N PHE A 216 24.79 -1.60 -0.20
CA PHE A 216 23.79 -2.63 0.10
C PHE A 216 24.30 -3.62 1.15
N SER A 217 25.55 -4.07 0.99
CA SER A 217 26.22 -4.96 1.95
C SER A 217 26.30 -4.33 3.35
N SER A 218 26.76 -3.08 3.42
CA SER A 218 26.85 -2.32 4.67
C SER A 218 25.49 -2.12 5.34
N ALA A 219 24.45 -1.89 4.54
CA ALA A 219 23.07 -1.76 5.01
C ALA A 219 22.40 -3.10 5.36
N LYS A 220 23.03 -4.25 5.07
CA LYS A 220 22.44 -5.59 5.15
C LYS A 220 21.13 -5.69 4.36
N LEU A 221 21.09 -5.06 3.18
CA LEU A 221 19.94 -5.03 2.28
C LEU A 221 20.26 -5.70 0.94
N LYS A 222 19.24 -6.31 0.34
CA LYS A 222 19.32 -6.90 -0.99
C LYS A 222 18.62 -5.99 -2.03
N PRO A 223 19.23 -5.71 -3.19
CA PRO A 223 18.62 -4.87 -4.23
C PRO A 223 17.25 -5.34 -4.70
N GLU A 224 17.02 -6.66 -4.76
CA GLU A 224 15.82 -7.29 -5.33
C GLU A 224 14.56 -7.04 -4.50
N GLY A 225 14.72 -6.70 -3.21
CA GLY A 225 13.62 -6.42 -2.29
C GLY A 225 13.23 -4.94 -2.19
N LEU A 226 13.89 -4.05 -2.94
CA LEU A 226 13.70 -2.61 -2.81
C LEU A 226 13.07 -2.00 -4.06
N VAL A 227 12.01 -1.21 -3.84
CA VAL A 227 11.31 -0.47 -4.90
C VAL A 227 12.27 0.51 -5.56
N ARG A 228 12.20 0.58 -6.90
CA ARG A 228 12.96 1.49 -7.76
C ARG A 228 12.04 2.05 -8.83
N GLY A 229 12.33 3.25 -9.31
CA GLY A 229 11.53 3.91 -10.34
C GLY A 229 10.23 4.53 -9.83
N ALA A 230 10.09 4.78 -8.54
CA ALA A 230 8.86 5.27 -7.92
C ALA A 230 9.14 6.25 -6.78
N VAL A 231 8.18 7.13 -6.48
CA VAL A 231 8.13 7.90 -5.24
C VAL A 231 7.71 6.97 -4.12
N VAL A 232 8.54 6.80 -3.09
CA VAL A 232 8.39 5.79 -2.03
C VAL A 232 8.11 6.39 -0.66
N GLY A 233 8.06 7.72 -0.56
CA GLY A 233 7.90 8.42 0.71
C GLY A 233 8.08 9.91 0.60
N SER A 234 8.19 10.54 1.75
CA SER A 234 8.55 11.94 1.92
C SER A 234 9.47 12.10 3.13
N VAL A 235 10.14 13.24 3.21
CA VAL A 235 10.99 13.64 4.33
C VAL A 235 11.03 15.15 4.42
N ASN A 236 11.29 15.71 5.59
CA ASN A 236 11.53 17.14 5.75
C ASN A 236 13.01 17.45 5.53
N VAL A 237 13.32 18.38 4.63
CA VAL A 237 14.65 18.99 4.56
C VAL A 237 14.68 20.16 5.55
N VAL A 238 15.48 20.03 6.59
CA VAL A 238 15.51 21.02 7.70
C VAL A 238 16.77 21.88 7.69
N GLY A 239 17.83 21.42 7.03
CA GLY A 239 19.12 22.09 7.03
C GLY A 239 19.95 21.76 5.80
N CYS A 240 20.92 22.62 5.51
CA CYS A 240 21.98 22.37 4.54
C CYS A 240 23.25 23.05 5.04
N ARG A 241 24.32 22.28 5.20
CA ARG A 241 25.61 22.76 5.72
C ARG A 241 26.76 22.24 4.84
N VAL A 242 27.90 22.94 4.88
CA VAL A 242 29.11 22.49 4.19
C VAL A 242 29.68 21.30 4.95
N GLY A 243 29.92 20.20 4.23
CA GLY A 243 30.56 18.99 4.72
C GLY A 243 31.97 18.83 4.16
N ARG A 244 32.61 17.70 4.48
CA ARG A 244 34.02 17.45 4.09
C ARG A 244 34.24 17.30 2.58
N GLU A 245 33.28 16.69 1.88
CA GLU A 245 33.38 16.33 0.45
C GLU A 245 32.24 16.94 -0.39
N GLY A 246 31.58 17.98 0.14
CA GLY A 246 30.42 18.60 -0.50
C GLY A 246 29.48 19.22 0.51
N TYR A 247 28.18 18.98 0.34
CA TYR A 247 27.12 19.51 1.19
C TYR A 247 26.34 18.39 1.86
N GLU A 248 25.96 18.66 3.10
CA GLU A 248 25.17 17.79 3.96
C GLU A 248 23.78 18.39 4.12
N TRP A 249 22.76 17.68 3.67
CA TRP A 249 21.37 18.09 3.77
C TRP A 249 20.71 17.32 4.91
N ASP A 250 20.30 18.05 5.95
CA ASP A 250 19.71 17.46 7.15
C ASP A 250 18.26 17.07 6.89
N LEU A 251 17.93 15.81 7.21
CA LEU A 251 16.65 15.19 6.96
C LEU A 251 15.96 14.83 8.27
N ALA A 252 14.67 15.15 8.38
CA ALA A 252 13.84 14.85 9.55
C ALA A 252 12.48 14.29 9.14
N GLU A 253 11.81 13.61 10.07
CA GLU A 253 10.44 13.10 9.90
C GLU A 253 10.21 12.32 8.59
N PRO A 254 11.00 11.26 8.32
CA PRO A 254 10.72 10.43 7.16
C PRO A 254 9.33 9.79 7.28
N ARG A 255 8.54 9.90 6.21
CA ARG A 255 7.23 9.25 6.10
C ARG A 255 7.25 8.36 4.87
N ARG A 256 7.14 7.05 5.09
CA ARG A 256 7.01 6.10 3.98
C ARG A 256 5.65 6.30 3.32
N LEU A 257 5.65 6.42 2.00
CA LEU A 257 4.41 6.39 1.26
C LEU A 257 3.92 4.96 1.27
N PRO A 258 2.63 4.78 1.53
CA PRO A 258 2.12 3.46 1.73
C PRO A 258 2.05 2.78 0.33
N VAL A 259 1.59 3.47 -0.75
CA VAL A 259 1.82 3.06 -2.17
C VAL A 259 3.04 3.81 -2.74
N PRO A 260 3.99 3.12 -3.39
CA PRO A 260 4.94 3.80 -4.25
C PRO A 260 4.25 4.39 -5.49
N MET A 261 4.30 5.70 -5.67
CA MET A 261 3.67 6.38 -6.80
C MET A 261 4.63 6.45 -7.99
N ILE A 262 4.19 6.04 -9.19
CA ILE A 262 4.99 6.13 -10.40
C ILE A 262 4.91 7.57 -10.94
N PRO A 263 6.05 8.27 -11.13
CA PRO A 263 6.02 9.63 -11.65
C PRO A 263 5.61 9.65 -13.14
N ASP A 264 4.82 10.66 -13.52
CA ASP A 264 4.46 10.94 -14.92
C ASP A 264 5.58 11.73 -15.64
N ALA A 265 6.36 12.48 -14.85
CA ALA A 265 7.48 13.27 -15.34
C ALA A 265 8.77 12.44 -15.38
N LYS A 266 9.65 12.78 -16.35
CA LYS A 266 10.99 12.19 -16.43
C LYS A 266 11.81 12.56 -15.17
N PRO A 267 12.26 11.59 -14.36
CA PRO A 267 13.01 11.86 -13.15
C PRO A 267 14.33 12.60 -13.43
N GLN A 268 14.66 13.59 -12.60
CA GLN A 268 15.92 14.33 -12.68
C GLN A 268 16.92 13.86 -11.60
N PRO A 269 18.23 14.09 -11.79
CA PRO A 269 19.26 13.60 -10.86
C PRO A 269 19.18 14.15 -9.43
N ILE A 270 18.51 15.29 -9.22
CA ILE A 270 18.41 15.96 -7.92
C ILE A 270 16.94 16.24 -7.60
N TRP A 271 16.41 17.37 -8.08
CA TRP A 271 15.03 17.82 -7.82
C TRP A 271 14.21 17.74 -9.09
N PHE A 272 12.96 17.30 -8.97
CA PHE A 272 11.97 17.38 -10.03
C PHE A 272 10.56 17.37 -9.46
N TYR A 273 9.57 17.78 -10.25
CA TYR A 273 8.16 17.59 -9.92
C TYR A 273 7.69 16.28 -10.57
N PRO A 274 7.38 15.24 -9.76
CA PRO A 274 7.07 13.90 -10.29
C PRO A 274 5.69 13.80 -10.95
N PHE A 275 4.76 14.65 -10.55
CA PHE A 275 3.38 14.67 -11.03
C PHE A 275 3.10 16.02 -11.68
N ARG A 276 2.28 16.01 -12.74
CA ARG A 276 1.81 17.26 -13.35
C ARG A 276 0.61 17.76 -12.53
N GLN A 277 0.56 19.07 -12.25
CA GLN A 277 -0.68 19.70 -11.82
C GLN A 277 -1.64 19.66 -13.01
N GLY A 278 -2.79 19.02 -12.82
CA GLY A 278 -3.90 19.05 -13.78
C GLY A 278 -4.59 20.40 -13.78
#